data_AF-A0A176RVI2-F1
#
_entry.id   AF-A0A176RVI2-F1
#
_cell.length_a   1.000
_cell.length_b   1.000
_cell.length_c   1.000
_cell.angle_alpha   90.00
_cell.angle_beta   90.00
_cell.angle_gamma   90.00
#
_symmetry.space_group_name_H-M   'P 1'
#
loop_
_entity.id
_entity.type
_entity.pdbx_description
1 polymer ?
#
loop_
_entity_poly.entity_id
_entity_poly.type
_entity_poly.pdbx_seq_one_letter_code
_entity_poly.pdbx_strand_id
1 'polypeptide(L)' 'MKIKEIIVEKLFDTFDHTISLNTNERITLMLGENGFGKTVILEMINALFKKDFYHFQA' A
#
# COMPACT_ATOMS: atom_id res chain seq x y z
N MET A 1 12.86 10.26 4.85
CA MET A 1 11.94 10.18 3.69
C MET A 1 10.51 10.37 4.19
N LYS A 2 9.65 11.05 3.42
CA LYS A 2 8.22 11.21 3.73
C LYS A 2 7.40 10.74 2.53
N ILE A 3 6.54 9.75 2.74
CA ILE A 3 5.63 9.24 1.71
C ILE A 3 4.42 10.18 1.67
N LYS A 4 4.03 10.62 0.46
CA LYS A 4 2.86 11.49 0.25
C LYS A 4 1.65 10.69 -0.20
N GLU A 5 1.90 9.69 -1.04
CA GLU A 5 0.87 8.90 -1.71
C GLU A 5 1.41 7.50 -1.96
N ILE A 6 0.51 6.52 -1.93
CA ILE A 6 0.76 5.14 -2.35
C ILE A 6 -0.28 4.84 -3.43
N ILE A 7 0.19 4.41 -4.59
CA ILE A 7 -0.66 3.99 -5.71
C ILE A 7 -0.37 2.52 -5.97
N VAL A 8 -1.41 1.70 -5.98
CA VAL A 8 -1.36 0.29 -6.35
C VAL A 8 -2.42 0.06 -7.41
N GLU A 9 -2.00 -0.38 -8.59
CA GLU A 9 -2.90 -0.65 -9.72
C GLU A 9 -3.05 -2.16 -9.90
N LYS A 10 -4.25 -2.60 -10.27
CA LYS A 10 -4.57 -4.00 -10.56
C LYS A 10 -4.20 -4.96 -9.44
N LEU A 11 -4.39 -4.55 -8.18
CA LEU A 11 -4.25 -5.45 -7.05
C LEU A 11 -5.27 -6.59 -7.21
N PHE A 12 -4.77 -7.83 -7.31
CA PHE A 12 -5.56 -9.02 -7.63
C PHE A 12 -6.34 -8.89 -8.95
N ASP A 13 -5.77 -8.19 -9.95
CA ASP A 13 -6.39 -7.90 -11.26
C ASP A 13 -7.74 -7.16 -11.18
N THR A 14 -8.10 -6.62 -10.01
CA THR A 14 -9.45 -6.14 -9.73
C THR A 14 -9.47 -4.75 -9.10
N PHE A 15 -8.52 -4.44 -8.20
CA PHE A 15 -8.59 -3.24 -7.38
C PHE A 15 -7.48 -2.25 -7.70
N ASP A 16 -7.89 -1.01 -7.98
CA ASP A 16 -7.00 0.14 -8.02
C ASP A 16 -7.14 0.93 -6.71
N HIS A 17 -6.02 1.20 -6.05
CA HIS A 17 -5.96 1.91 -4.78
C HIS A 17 -5.04 3.13 -4.89
N THR A 18 -5.60 4.29 -4.55
CA THR A 18 -4.84 5.53 -4.32
C THR A 18 -5.02 5.93 -2.85
N ILE A 19 -3.92 5.91 -2.08
CA ILE A 19 -3.92 6.21 -0.65
C ILE A 19 -3.07 7.46 -0.41
N SER A 20 -3.76 8.59 -0.20
CA SER A 20 -3.14 9.84 0.21
C SER A 20 -2.81 9.80 1.70
N LEU A 21 -1.52 9.96 2.04
CA LEU A 21 -1.09 9.98 3.44
C LEU A 21 -1.25 11.36 4.05
N ASN A 22 -1.77 11.41 5.28
CA ASN A 22 -1.87 12.65 6.05
C ASN A 22 -0.47 13.10 6.50
N THR A 23 0.16 13.99 5.72
CA THR A 23 1.50 14.49 6.02
C THR A 23 1.53 15.54 7.14
N ASN A 24 0.38 16.08 7.52
CA ASN A 24 0.26 17.12 8.54
C ASN A 24 0.22 16.50 9.95
N GLU A 25 -0.76 15.65 10.20
CA GLU A 25 -0.98 14.98 11.49
C GLU A 25 -0.21 13.65 11.60
N ARG A 26 0.36 13.17 10.48
CA ARG A 26 1.24 11.98 10.39
C ARG A 26 0.62 10.66 10.80
N ILE A 27 -0.70 10.62 10.95
CA ILE A 27 -1.47 9.40 11.18
C ILE A 27 -2.48 9.29 10.05
N THR A 28 -2.50 8.13 9.39
CA THR A 28 -3.47 7.81 8.33
C THR A 28 -4.16 6.51 8.70
N LEU A 29 -5.50 6.51 8.69
CA LEU A 29 -6.32 5.34 8.95
C LEU A 29 -6.82 4.77 7.63
N MET A 30 -6.43 3.54 7.31
CA MET A 30 -6.91 2.81 6.12
C MET A 30 -8.11 1.95 6.49
N LEU A 31 -9.31 2.37 6.09
CA LEU A 31 -10.57 1.65 6.29
C LEU A 31 -10.97 0.86 5.04
N GLY A 32 -11.66 -0.26 5.23
CA GLY A 32 -12.22 -1.08 4.16
C GLY A 32 -12.62 -2.46 4.66
N GLU A 33 -13.43 -3.18 3.89
CA GLU A 33 -13.86 -4.55 4.19
C GLU A 33 -12.67 -5.53 4.26
N ASN A 34 -12.86 -6.67 4.94
CA ASN A 34 -11.86 -7.74 4.93
C ASN A 34 -11.71 -8.31 3.50
N GLY A 35 -10.48 -8.57 3.08
CA GLY A 35 -10.18 -9.04 1.72
C GLY A 35 -9.84 -7.96 0.70
N PHE A 36 -10.03 -6.66 1.00
CA PHE A 36 -9.71 -5.54 0.09
C PHE A 36 -8.21 -5.17 0.04
N GLY A 37 -7.29 -6.09 0.33
CA GLY A 37 -5.86 -5.86 0.14
C GLY A 37 -5.15 -4.97 1.16
N LYS A 38 -5.80 -4.52 2.25
CA LYS A 38 -5.17 -3.68 3.30
C LYS A 38 -3.83 -4.23 3.80
N THR A 39 -3.78 -5.51 4.16
CA THR A 39 -2.56 -6.17 4.65
C THR A 39 -1.50 -6.27 3.54
N VAL A 40 -1.91 -6.66 2.32
CA VAL A 40 -1.00 -6.79 1.18
C VAL A 40 -0.35 -5.46 0.82
N ILE A 41 -1.10 -4.35 0.86
CA ILE A 41 -0.53 -3.02 0.64
C ILE A 41 0.56 -2.70 1.68
N LEU A 42 0.34 -3.03 2.96
CA LEU A 42 1.36 -2.84 4.01
C LEU A 42 2.59 -3.73 3.79
N GLU A 43 2.39 -4.98 3.34
CA GLU A 43 3.47 -5.91 3.01
C GLU A 43 4.30 -5.43 1.81
N MET A 44 3.64 -4.95 0.75
CA MET A 44 4.28 -4.34 -0.43
C MET A 44 5.15 -3.14 -0.02
N ILE A 45 4.63 -2.24 0.82
CA ILE A 45 5.39 -1.09 1.33
C ILE A 45 6.63 -1.57 2.09
N ASN A 46 6.48 -2.57 2.95
CA ASN A 46 7.59 -3.14 3.71
C ASN A 46 8.63 -3.82 2.81
N ALA A 47 8.20 -4.59 1.80
CA ALA A 47 9.06 -5.24 0.82
C ALA A 47 9.87 -4.22 0.01
N LEU A 48 9.22 -3.14 -0.45
CA LEU A 48 9.87 -2.04 -1.17
C LEU A 48 11.02 -1.43 -0.36
N PHE A 49 10.81 -1.12 0.92
CA PHE A 49 11.86 -0.54 1.77
C PHE A 49 12.95 -1.54 2.17
N LYS A 50 12.63 -2.83 2.20
CA LYS A 50 13.63 -3.89 2.38
C LYS A 50 14.39 -4.25 1.12
N LYS A 51 13.99 -3.69 -0.04
CA LYS A 51 14.50 -4.06 -1.38
C LYS A 51 14.24 -5.54 -1.72
N ASP A 52 13.17 -6.10 -1.16
CA ASP A 52 12.72 -7.46 -1.46
C ASP A 52 11.79 -7.44 -2.67
N PHE A 53 12.38 -7.27 -3.86
CA PHE A 53 11.62 -7.15 -5.09
C PHE A 53 11.02 -8.49 -5.58
N TYR A 54 11.47 -9.62 -5.03
CA TYR A 54 10.90 -10.93 -5.33
C TYR A 54 9.47 -11.06 -4.82
N HIS A 55 9.10 -10.29 -3.78
CA HIS A 55 7.74 -10.22 -3.28
C HIS A 55 6.71 -9.75 -4.33
N PHE A 56 7.15 -9.04 -5.38
CA PHE A 56 6.27 -8.54 -6.45
C PHE A 56 6.22 -9.46 -7.69
N GLN A 57 6.88 -10.63 -7.66
CA GLN A 57 6.95 -11.56 -8.80
C GLN A 57 5.90 -12.69 -8.73
N ALA A 58 4.82 -12.49 -7.98
CA ALA A 58 3.72 -13.46 -7.87
C ALA A 58 2.79 -13.41 -9.08
#